data_AF-A0A524G5U6-F1
#
_entry.id   AF-A0A524G5U6-F1
#
_cell.length_a   1.000
_cell.length_b   1.000
_cell.length_c   1.000
_cell.angle_alpha   90.00
_cell.angle_beta   90.00
_cell.angle_gamma   90.00
#
_symmetry.space_group_name_H-M   'P 1'
#
loop_
_entity.id
_entity.type
_entity.pdbx_description
1 polymer ?
#
loop_
_entity_poly.entity_id
_entity_poly.type
_entity_poly.pdbx_seq_one_letter_code
_entity_poly.pdbx_strand_id
1 'polypeptide(L)'
;MTAEETDSIEVENRDVNSKKAYYAWAGALIFSIAFTFIIWAVGPFLEPFIAILGPDLGAEWYYWKLPAREFMTMLIVWSFYLAHQFSIWGSIYWAQKNLVEYKTRPTSGLTTYNWATLLINAVFIILHLFQTHIWFDGLAQDVPIITSQGSVIIMLVLILVMENPRRGLFMGRKAGKPITAQVSGFFRRNHQYIIAWALVYTFWFHPMAYDPQLVTGFFYMFLLFTQVSLAYTVVHVNRGWVVLLESFVGVHAFIVAVYNTIQHASTDMWAMFASGFAFMFVFTYIYAFKVRKEIRWIAVIAYIGALVWIYLPASFGGYGRPLTYLMRLEFLWIPMILYLLAFVFAGIVYLFLKRRTTTETW
;
A
#
# COMPACT_ATOMS: atom_id res chain seq x y z
N MET A 1 41.02 20.93 13.49
CA MET A 1 39.89 20.03 13.76
C MET A 1 39.65 19.99 15.25
N THR A 2 38.49 20.47 15.70
CA THR A 2 38.08 20.38 17.11
C THR A 2 37.57 18.96 17.40
N ALA A 3 37.53 18.56 18.68
CA ALA A 3 37.07 17.23 19.08
C ALA A 3 35.63 16.92 18.60
N GLU A 4 34.74 17.93 18.59
CA GLU A 4 33.38 17.83 18.04
C GLU A 4 33.37 17.60 16.53
N GLU A 5 34.28 18.23 15.79
CA GLU A 5 34.37 18.09 14.34
C GLU A 5 34.86 16.68 13.96
N THR A 6 35.81 16.12 14.71
CA THR A 6 36.22 14.72 14.58
C THR A 6 35.09 13.74 14.90
N ASP A 7 34.35 13.95 15.98
CA ASP A 7 33.30 13.03 16.43
C ASP A 7 32.10 13.04 15.46
N SER A 8 31.73 14.22 14.94
CA SER A 8 30.69 14.33 13.90
C SER A 8 31.06 13.60 12.60
N ILE A 9 32.32 13.71 12.16
CA ILE A 9 32.83 13.00 10.97
C ILE A 9 32.88 11.49 11.21
N GLU A 10 33.25 11.04 12.41
CA GLU A 10 33.29 9.63 12.75
C GLU A 10 31.90 8.99 12.81
N VAL A 11 30.92 9.70 13.38
CA VAL A 11 29.52 9.29 13.42
C VAL A 11 28.93 9.24 12.00
N GLU A 12 29.19 10.25 11.16
CA GLU A 12 28.74 10.27 9.77
C GLU A 12 29.33 9.09 8.97
N ASN A 13 30.63 8.78 9.14
CA ASN A 13 31.26 7.64 8.47
C ASN A 13 30.72 6.27 8.95
N ARG A 14 30.41 6.12 10.24
CA ARG A 14 29.80 4.90 10.79
C ARG A 14 28.39 4.68 10.25
N ASP A 15 27.64 5.77 10.09
CA ASP A 15 26.26 5.72 9.62
C ASP A 15 26.13 5.49 8.11
N VAL A 16 27.18 5.79 7.32
CA VAL A 16 27.24 5.45 5.89
C VAL A 16 27.50 3.94 5.68
N ASN A 17 28.35 3.32 6.52
CA ASN A 17 28.76 1.92 6.37
C ASN A 17 27.88 0.90 7.12
N SER A 18 26.86 1.36 7.83
CA SER A 18 25.94 0.49 8.57
C SER A 18 25.08 -0.40 7.66
N LYS A 19 24.75 -1.60 8.12
CA LYS A 19 23.77 -2.50 7.47
C LYS A 19 22.50 -2.68 8.28
N LYS A 20 22.34 -1.92 9.37
CA LYS A 20 21.24 -2.11 10.33
C LYS A 20 19.86 -1.92 9.70
N ALA A 21 19.70 -0.94 8.79
CA ALA A 21 18.44 -0.76 8.07
C ALA A 21 18.04 -2.00 7.26
N TYR A 22 19.01 -2.62 6.57
CA TYR A 22 18.77 -3.83 5.78
C TYR A 22 18.50 -5.06 6.66
N TYR A 23 19.17 -5.18 7.80
CA TYR A 23 18.87 -6.25 8.77
C TYR A 23 17.48 -6.09 9.40
N ALA A 24 17.08 -4.86 9.74
CA ALA A 24 15.72 -4.60 10.21
C ALA A 24 14.67 -4.90 9.14
N TRP A 25 14.94 -4.54 7.88
CA TRP A 25 14.09 -4.92 6.75
C TRP A 25 13.96 -6.43 6.60
N ALA A 26 15.07 -7.18 6.61
CA ALA A 26 15.05 -8.63 6.53
C ALA A 26 14.32 -9.26 7.72
N GLY A 27 14.55 -8.76 8.93
CA GLY A 27 13.84 -9.19 10.14
C GLY A 27 12.33 -8.93 10.06
N ALA A 28 11.93 -7.76 9.55
CA ALA A 28 10.52 -7.42 9.35
C ALA A 28 9.86 -8.28 8.25
N LEU A 29 10.60 -8.69 7.21
CA LEU A 29 10.12 -9.66 6.23
C LEU A 29 9.90 -11.04 6.84
N ILE A 30 10.86 -11.53 7.63
CA ILE A 30 10.73 -12.81 8.34
C ILE A 30 9.53 -12.75 9.29
N PHE A 31 9.40 -11.67 10.05
CA PHE A 31 8.24 -11.43 10.91
C PHE A 31 6.93 -11.43 10.11
N SER A 32 6.88 -10.75 8.96
CA SER A 32 5.69 -10.69 8.12
C SER A 32 5.26 -12.08 7.65
N ILE A 33 6.21 -12.91 7.19
CA ILE A 33 5.95 -14.28 6.75
C ILE A 33 5.49 -15.15 7.93
N ALA A 34 6.23 -15.12 9.04
CA ALA A 34 5.93 -15.92 10.23
C ALA A 34 4.57 -15.56 10.83
N PHE A 35 4.26 -14.26 10.94
CA PHE A 35 3.00 -13.80 11.51
C PHE A 35 1.81 -14.09 10.57
N THR A 36 2.00 -13.99 9.26
CA THR A 36 1.00 -14.44 8.27
C THR A 36 0.71 -15.93 8.43
N PHE A 37 1.75 -16.75 8.64
CA PHE A 37 1.58 -18.17 8.93
C PHE A 37 0.85 -18.40 10.26
N ILE A 38 1.13 -17.60 11.29
CA ILE A 38 0.40 -17.65 12.57
C ILE A 38 -1.08 -17.38 12.35
N ILE A 39 -1.46 -16.30 11.65
CA ILE A 39 -2.87 -15.99 11.32
C ILE A 39 -3.55 -17.20 10.69
N TRP A 40 -2.90 -17.81 9.70
CA TRP A 40 -3.43 -19.00 9.05
C TRP A 40 -3.55 -20.20 10.00
N ALA A 41 -2.52 -20.46 10.82
CA ALA A 41 -2.45 -21.60 11.71
C ALA A 41 -3.46 -21.54 12.87
N VAL A 42 -3.70 -20.35 13.44
CA VAL A 42 -4.71 -20.16 14.49
C VAL A 42 -6.11 -19.88 13.94
N GLY A 43 -6.20 -19.59 12.65
CA GLY A 43 -7.43 -19.29 11.92
C GLY A 43 -8.63 -20.20 12.21
N PRO A 44 -8.47 -21.54 12.21
CA PRO A 44 -9.56 -22.47 12.53
C PRO A 44 -10.22 -22.26 13.90
N PHE A 45 -9.59 -21.54 14.83
CA PHE A 45 -10.25 -21.17 16.09
C PHE A 45 -11.30 -20.05 15.93
N LEU A 46 -11.40 -19.42 14.75
CA LEU A 46 -12.43 -18.43 14.42
C LEU A 46 -13.73 -19.06 13.89
N GLU A 47 -13.78 -20.39 13.70
CA GLU A 47 -14.99 -21.09 13.21
C GLU A 47 -16.28 -20.74 13.96
N PRO A 48 -16.30 -20.55 15.30
CA PRO A 48 -17.51 -20.12 16.00
C PRO A 48 -18.08 -18.78 15.49
N PHE A 49 -17.23 -17.87 15.01
CA PHE A 49 -17.66 -16.61 14.41
C PHE A 49 -17.98 -16.76 12.92
N ILE A 50 -17.17 -17.52 12.18
CA ILE A 50 -17.33 -17.69 10.74
C ILE A 50 -18.64 -18.42 10.41
N ALA A 51 -19.01 -19.42 11.22
CA ALA A 51 -20.23 -20.20 11.03
C ALA A 51 -21.53 -19.38 11.16
N ILE A 52 -21.47 -18.17 11.75
CA ILE A 52 -22.63 -17.30 11.95
C ILE A 52 -22.62 -16.05 11.04
N LEU A 53 -21.67 -15.94 10.11
CA LEU A 53 -21.63 -14.83 9.17
C LEU A 53 -22.84 -14.86 8.23
N GLY A 54 -23.33 -13.68 7.89
CA GLY A 54 -24.42 -13.53 6.92
C GLY A 54 -23.98 -13.92 5.51
N PRO A 55 -24.92 -14.23 4.60
CA PRO A 55 -24.60 -14.49 3.21
C PRO A 55 -23.97 -13.25 2.56
N ASP A 56 -23.13 -13.46 1.54
CA ASP A 56 -22.70 -12.37 0.68
C ASP A 56 -23.90 -11.84 -0.13
N LEU A 57 -24.16 -10.53 -0.06
CA LEU A 57 -25.27 -9.85 -0.74
C LEU A 57 -24.81 -9.04 -1.96
N GLY A 58 -23.54 -9.14 -2.35
CA GLY A 58 -22.98 -8.53 -3.55
C GLY A 58 -21.96 -7.43 -3.28
N ALA A 59 -21.63 -6.64 -4.31
CA ALA A 59 -20.41 -5.84 -4.36
C ALA A 59 -20.26 -4.76 -3.25
N GLU A 60 -21.36 -4.28 -2.68
CA GLU A 60 -21.34 -3.30 -1.58
C GLU A 60 -21.47 -3.95 -0.19
N TRP A 61 -21.76 -5.26 -0.14
CA TRP A 61 -21.87 -6.01 1.09
C TRP A 61 -20.50 -6.46 1.56
N TYR A 62 -20.22 -6.23 2.84
CA TYR A 62 -19.02 -6.72 3.46
C TYR A 62 -19.33 -7.99 4.26
N TYR A 63 -18.83 -9.13 3.77
CA TYR A 63 -19.13 -10.46 4.28
C TYR A 63 -18.53 -10.74 5.67
N TRP A 64 -17.30 -10.28 5.95
CA TRP A 64 -16.59 -10.57 7.21
C TRP A 64 -17.01 -9.66 8.37
N LYS A 65 -18.30 -9.61 8.67
CA LYS A 65 -18.86 -8.90 9.83
C LYS A 65 -19.95 -9.74 10.49
N LEU A 66 -19.99 -9.73 11.82
CA LEU A 66 -21.03 -10.41 12.56
C LEU A 66 -22.42 -9.81 12.26
N PRO A 67 -23.51 -10.59 12.35
CA PRO A 67 -24.85 -10.06 12.10
C PRO A 67 -25.27 -8.97 13.10
N ALA A 68 -24.84 -9.09 14.34
CA ALA A 68 -25.12 -8.13 15.40
C ALA A 68 -23.93 -7.18 15.59
N ARG A 69 -24.20 -5.88 15.55
CA ARG A 69 -23.23 -4.84 15.92
C ARG A 69 -23.21 -4.69 17.44
N GLU A 70 -22.12 -5.11 18.06
CA GLU A 70 -21.93 -4.98 19.52
C GLU A 70 -21.18 -3.70 19.91
N PHE A 71 -21.75 -2.93 20.84
CA PHE A 71 -21.18 -1.64 21.25
C PHE A 71 -19.78 -1.77 21.85
N MET A 72 -19.58 -2.73 22.76
CA MET A 72 -18.28 -2.90 23.43
C MET A 72 -17.19 -3.37 22.47
N THR A 73 -17.54 -4.27 21.54
CA THR A 73 -16.64 -4.69 20.46
C THR A 73 -16.18 -3.48 19.64
N MET A 74 -17.13 -2.66 19.18
CA MET A 74 -16.81 -1.46 18.41
C MET A 74 -15.99 -0.45 19.20
N LEU A 75 -16.31 -0.22 20.47
CA LEU A 75 -15.54 0.66 21.33
C LEU A 75 -14.07 0.20 21.45
N ILE A 76 -13.84 -1.11 21.59
CA ILE A 76 -12.49 -1.70 21.67
C ILE A 76 -11.74 -1.53 20.34
N VAL A 77 -12.36 -1.90 19.22
CA VAL A 77 -11.75 -1.83 17.88
C VAL A 77 -11.39 -0.39 17.52
N TRP A 78 -12.32 0.56 17.73
CA TRP A 78 -12.03 1.99 17.52
C TRP A 78 -10.95 2.51 18.44
N SER A 79 -10.92 2.07 19.70
CA SER A 79 -9.87 2.47 20.65
C SER A 79 -8.50 1.97 20.20
N PHE A 80 -8.38 0.72 19.74
CA PHE A 80 -7.12 0.19 19.21
C PHE A 80 -6.73 0.85 17.89
N TYR A 81 -7.67 1.10 16.99
CA TYR A 81 -7.42 1.87 15.78
C TYR A 81 -6.86 3.27 16.10
N LEU A 82 -7.54 4.03 16.96
CA LEU A 82 -7.12 5.39 17.32
C LEU A 82 -5.80 5.39 18.08
N ALA A 83 -5.60 4.45 19.01
CA ALA A 83 -4.33 4.32 19.72
C ALA A 83 -3.18 4.00 18.75
N HIS A 84 -3.38 3.10 17.79
CA HIS A 84 -2.39 2.78 16.77
C HIS A 84 -2.12 4.01 15.89
N GLN A 85 -3.17 4.66 15.39
CA GLN A 85 -3.09 5.82 14.52
C GLN A 85 -2.33 6.98 15.15
N PHE A 86 -2.70 7.35 16.39
CA PHE A 86 -2.08 8.45 17.11
C PHE A 86 -0.65 8.13 17.56
N SER A 87 -0.33 6.88 17.86
CA SER A 87 1.05 6.47 18.17
C SER A 87 1.97 6.64 16.95
N ILE A 88 1.50 6.24 15.77
CA ILE A 88 2.25 6.44 14.52
C ILE A 88 2.34 7.93 14.15
N TRP A 89 1.24 8.68 14.23
CA TRP A 89 1.26 10.12 13.97
C TRP A 89 2.14 10.92 14.95
N GLY A 90 2.14 10.54 16.23
CA GLY A 90 3.03 11.09 17.24
C GLY A 90 4.50 10.82 16.92
N SER A 91 4.81 9.60 16.48
CA SER A 91 6.15 9.22 16.02
C SER A 91 6.57 10.03 14.79
N ILE A 92 5.68 10.21 13.82
CA ILE A 92 5.91 11.04 12.63
C ILE A 92 6.17 12.49 13.03
N TYR A 93 5.33 13.07 13.89
CA TYR A 93 5.47 14.45 14.37
C TYR A 93 6.81 14.67 15.07
N TRP A 94 7.20 13.75 15.95
CA TRP A 94 8.50 13.77 16.61
C TRP A 94 9.64 13.70 15.58
N ALA A 95 9.58 12.77 14.63
CA ALA A 95 10.61 12.63 13.61
C ALA A 95 10.72 13.85 12.68
N GLN A 96 9.60 14.49 12.35
CA GLN A 96 9.62 15.69 11.52
C GLN A 96 10.41 16.84 12.15
N LYS A 97 10.44 16.92 13.48
CA LYS A 97 11.19 17.94 14.24
C LYS A 97 12.64 17.54 14.49
N ASN A 98 12.90 16.26 14.74
CA ASN A 98 14.20 15.79 15.24
C ASN A 98 15.09 15.16 14.16
N LEU A 99 14.53 14.67 13.05
CA LEU A 99 15.26 13.93 12.00
C LEU A 99 15.31 14.72 10.68
N VAL A 100 15.50 16.04 10.76
CA VAL A 100 15.44 16.94 9.60
C VAL A 100 16.50 16.62 8.56
N GLU A 101 17.71 16.27 8.98
CA GLU A 101 18.84 15.92 8.11
C GLU A 101 18.56 14.70 7.22
N TYR A 102 17.93 13.68 7.79
CA TYR A 102 17.66 12.41 7.10
C TYR A 102 16.55 12.52 6.06
N LYS A 103 15.79 13.63 6.02
CA LYS A 103 14.81 13.91 4.95
C LYS A 103 15.46 13.99 3.57
N THR A 104 16.69 14.51 3.51
CA THR A 104 17.47 14.66 2.28
C THR A 104 18.61 13.66 2.15
N ARG A 105 19.10 13.11 3.26
CA ARG A 105 20.21 12.16 3.32
C ARG A 105 19.81 10.92 4.12
N PRO A 106 19.10 9.95 3.52
CA PRO A 106 18.65 8.77 4.26
C PRO A 106 19.83 7.97 4.83
N THR A 107 19.69 7.50 6.07
CA THR A 107 20.71 6.73 6.79
C THR A 107 20.70 5.23 6.41
N SER A 108 21.83 4.54 6.53
CA SER A 108 21.89 3.07 6.49
C SER A 108 21.80 2.40 7.88
N GLY A 109 21.82 3.22 8.94
CA GLY A 109 21.51 2.88 10.32
C GLY A 109 20.02 2.86 10.65
N LEU A 110 19.71 2.88 11.95
CA LEU A 110 18.36 2.96 12.50
C LEU A 110 18.30 4.13 13.46
N THR A 111 17.24 4.93 13.33
CA THR A 111 16.93 6.05 14.22
C THR A 111 15.96 5.60 15.32
N THR A 112 15.77 6.45 16.33
CA THR A 112 14.74 6.23 17.37
C THR A 112 13.34 6.08 16.79
N TYR A 113 13.02 6.81 15.71
CA TYR A 113 11.75 6.66 15.00
C TYR A 113 11.57 5.23 14.47
N ASN A 114 12.62 4.63 13.90
CA ASN A 114 12.52 3.30 13.32
C ASN A 114 12.24 2.24 14.39
N TRP A 115 12.96 2.29 15.51
CA TRP A 115 12.72 1.37 16.62
C TRP A 115 11.34 1.55 17.24
N ALA A 116 10.92 2.79 17.47
CA ALA A 116 9.60 3.08 18.03
C ALA A 116 8.48 2.55 17.13
N THR A 117 8.53 2.84 15.83
CA THR A 117 7.48 2.43 14.89
C THR A 117 7.48 0.92 14.59
N LEU A 118 8.65 0.26 14.56
CA LEU A 118 8.72 -1.20 14.51
C LEU A 118 8.03 -1.83 15.73
N LEU A 119 8.31 -1.32 16.93
CA LEU A 119 7.70 -1.80 18.17
C LEU A 119 6.19 -1.55 18.20
N ILE A 120 5.75 -0.33 17.89
CA ILE A 120 4.34 0.06 17.85
C ILE A 120 3.58 -0.87 16.90
N ASN A 121 4.04 -1.00 15.65
CA ASN A 121 3.40 -1.87 14.67
C ASN A 121 3.37 -3.33 15.14
N ALA A 122 4.48 -3.87 15.66
CA ALA A 122 4.52 -5.25 16.15
C ALA A 122 3.51 -5.49 17.29
N VAL A 123 3.40 -4.56 18.25
CA VAL A 123 2.42 -4.63 19.34
C VAL A 123 1.00 -4.63 18.79
N PHE A 124 0.65 -3.68 17.90
CA PHE A 124 -0.70 -3.61 17.36
C PHE A 124 -1.04 -4.76 16.42
N ILE A 125 -0.07 -5.35 15.74
CA ILE A 125 -0.25 -6.58 14.95
C ILE A 125 -0.68 -7.74 15.85
N ILE A 126 0.03 -7.92 16.97
CA ILE A 126 -0.31 -8.94 17.98
C ILE A 126 -1.66 -8.65 18.63
N LEU A 127 -1.92 -7.40 19.03
CA LEU A 127 -3.19 -7.00 19.62
C LEU A 127 -4.37 -7.21 18.68
N HIS A 128 -4.19 -6.96 17.38
CA HIS A 128 -5.26 -7.16 16.40
C HIS A 128 -5.61 -8.66 16.24
N LEU A 129 -4.60 -9.54 16.27
CA LEU A 129 -4.85 -10.98 16.31
C LEU A 129 -5.69 -11.36 17.54
N PHE A 130 -5.29 -10.93 18.74
CA PHE A 130 -6.06 -11.19 19.96
C PHE A 130 -7.47 -10.59 19.88
N GLN A 131 -7.60 -9.36 19.38
CA GLN A 131 -8.88 -8.69 19.24
C GLN A 131 -9.82 -9.49 18.33
N THR A 132 -9.33 -9.98 17.19
CA THR A 132 -10.12 -10.78 16.27
C THR A 132 -10.54 -12.11 16.91
N HIS A 133 -9.67 -12.76 17.67
CA HIS A 133 -10.02 -14.03 18.33
C HIS A 133 -11.02 -13.90 19.48
N ILE A 134 -11.17 -12.71 20.07
CA ILE A 134 -12.08 -12.48 21.19
C ILE A 134 -13.39 -11.85 20.73
N TRP A 135 -13.33 -10.89 19.80
CA TRP A 135 -14.50 -10.09 19.39
C TRP A 135 -14.81 -10.13 17.89
N PHE A 136 -13.93 -10.74 17.09
CA PHE A 136 -14.02 -10.88 15.64
C PHE A 136 -14.01 -9.58 14.85
N ASP A 137 -15.06 -8.75 14.94
CA ASP A 137 -15.31 -7.63 14.03
C ASP A 137 -14.16 -6.61 13.94
N GLY A 138 -13.97 -6.07 12.73
CA GLY A 138 -13.15 -4.88 12.47
C GLY A 138 -14.00 -3.62 12.29
N LEU A 139 -13.38 -2.51 11.84
CA LEU A 139 -14.09 -1.23 11.65
C LEU A 139 -15.19 -1.29 10.58
N ALA A 140 -15.13 -2.28 9.68
CA ALA A 140 -16.11 -2.46 8.60
C ALA A 140 -17.58 -2.57 9.08
N GLN A 141 -17.78 -2.81 10.38
CA GLN A 141 -19.09 -2.84 10.98
C GLN A 141 -19.72 -1.44 11.15
N ASP A 142 -18.89 -0.39 11.16
CA ASP A 142 -19.31 1.01 11.30
C ASP A 142 -19.13 1.85 10.02
N VAL A 143 -18.35 1.36 9.06
CA VAL A 143 -17.92 2.15 7.90
C VAL A 143 -18.03 1.38 6.58
N PRO A 144 -18.43 2.03 5.46
CA PRO A 144 -18.60 1.35 4.18
C PRO A 144 -17.29 0.81 3.59
N ILE A 145 -17.35 -0.32 2.87
CA ILE A 145 -16.20 -0.97 2.22
C ILE A 145 -15.40 -0.06 1.29
N ILE A 146 -16.08 0.86 0.59
CA ILE A 146 -15.45 1.81 -0.33
C ILE A 146 -14.43 2.72 0.37
N THR A 147 -14.57 2.95 1.67
CA THR A 147 -13.63 3.78 2.42
C THR A 147 -12.26 3.11 2.55
N SER A 148 -12.22 1.80 2.79
CA SER A 148 -10.98 1.02 2.89
C SER A 148 -10.27 0.96 1.53
N GLN A 149 -11.02 0.59 0.48
CA GLN A 149 -10.52 0.59 -0.89
C GLN A 149 -10.05 1.98 -1.33
N GLY A 150 -10.83 3.02 -1.04
CA GLY A 150 -10.51 4.41 -1.35
C GLY A 150 -9.22 4.87 -0.68
N SER A 151 -8.93 4.41 0.54
CA SER A 151 -7.70 4.76 1.25
C SER A 151 -6.44 4.21 0.54
N VAL A 152 -6.50 2.97 0.05
CA VAL A 152 -5.42 2.36 -0.74
C VAL A 152 -5.25 3.06 -2.09
N ILE A 153 -6.36 3.40 -2.76
CA ILE A 153 -6.34 4.19 -4.01
C ILE A 153 -5.65 5.53 -3.78
N ILE A 154 -6.01 6.25 -2.71
CA ILE A 154 -5.36 7.53 -2.35
C ILE A 154 -3.86 7.33 -2.16
N MET A 155 -3.43 6.31 -1.40
CA MET A 155 -2.02 6.01 -1.22
C MET A 155 -1.28 5.82 -2.56
N LEU A 156 -1.80 4.97 -3.45
CA LEU A 156 -1.19 4.70 -4.76
C LEU A 156 -1.13 5.97 -5.62
N VAL A 157 -2.20 6.77 -5.63
CA VAL A 157 -2.26 8.06 -6.34
C VAL A 157 -1.20 9.03 -5.84
N LEU A 158 -1.00 9.13 -4.51
CA LEU A 158 0.06 9.98 -3.96
C LEU A 158 1.45 9.48 -4.38
N ILE A 159 1.69 8.18 -4.36
CA ILE A 159 2.96 7.60 -4.78
C ILE A 159 3.23 7.89 -6.27
N LEU A 160 2.22 7.77 -7.15
CA LEU A 160 2.34 8.14 -8.56
C LEU A 160 2.81 9.59 -8.74
N VAL A 161 2.20 10.53 -8.02
CA VAL A 161 2.59 11.95 -8.08
C VAL A 161 4.00 12.17 -7.53
N MET A 162 4.36 11.53 -6.42
CA MET A 162 5.68 11.67 -5.80
C MET A 162 6.82 11.06 -6.63
N GLU A 163 6.57 9.95 -7.31
CA GLU A 163 7.58 9.23 -8.10
C GLU A 163 7.67 9.70 -9.56
N ASN A 164 6.72 10.50 -10.06
CA ASN A 164 6.74 11.07 -11.41
C ASN A 164 8.10 11.76 -11.76
N PRO A 165 8.75 12.56 -10.90
CA PRO A 165 10.05 13.14 -11.22
C PRO A 165 11.17 12.12 -11.42
N ARG A 166 11.05 10.92 -10.82
CA ARG A 166 12.05 9.85 -10.85
C ARG A 166 11.84 8.88 -12.00
N ARG A 167 10.61 8.40 -12.20
CA ARG A 167 10.28 7.35 -13.18
C ARG A 167 9.31 7.76 -14.29
N GLY A 168 8.81 8.99 -14.26
CA GLY A 168 7.71 9.42 -15.12
C GLY A 168 6.35 8.85 -14.68
N LEU A 169 5.28 9.24 -15.37
CA LEU A 169 3.93 8.74 -15.12
C LEU A 169 3.54 7.65 -16.13
N PHE A 170 4.00 7.77 -17.38
CA PHE A 170 3.69 6.82 -18.44
C PHE A 170 4.89 6.65 -19.38
N MET A 171 5.34 5.42 -19.58
CA MET A 171 6.47 5.03 -20.43
C MET A 171 7.76 5.83 -20.15
N GLY A 172 8.03 6.15 -18.88
CA GLY A 172 9.20 6.95 -18.50
C GLY A 172 9.06 8.46 -18.72
N ARG A 173 7.95 8.92 -19.29
CA ARG A 173 7.69 10.34 -19.58
C ARG A 173 7.10 11.03 -18.36
N LYS A 174 7.67 12.17 -18.00
CA LYS A 174 7.16 13.04 -16.92
C LYS A 174 5.91 13.75 -17.41
N ALA A 175 4.85 13.77 -16.61
CA ALA A 175 3.56 14.33 -17.01
C ALA A 175 3.55 15.87 -17.22
N GLY A 176 4.53 16.61 -16.69
CA GLY A 176 4.55 18.08 -16.80
C GLY A 176 3.52 18.75 -15.89
N LYS A 177 2.84 19.81 -16.35
CA LYS A 177 1.76 20.45 -15.58
C LYS A 177 0.48 19.58 -15.66
N PRO A 178 -0.25 19.36 -14.54
CA PRO A 178 -0.06 19.95 -13.21
C PRO A 178 0.94 19.22 -12.30
N ILE A 179 1.45 18.05 -12.67
CA ILE A 179 2.38 17.23 -11.86
C ILE A 179 3.84 17.75 -11.96
N THR A 180 4.05 19.01 -11.59
CA THR A 180 5.38 19.63 -11.59
C THR A 180 6.24 19.13 -10.44
N ALA A 181 7.56 19.37 -10.50
CA ALA A 181 8.47 19.01 -9.40
C ALA A 181 8.09 19.66 -8.06
N GLN A 182 7.53 20.88 -8.08
CA GLN A 182 7.05 21.57 -6.87
C GLN A 182 5.83 20.87 -6.26
N VAL A 183 4.89 20.43 -7.10
CA VAL A 183 3.71 19.66 -6.67
C VAL A 183 4.14 18.30 -6.11
N SER A 184 4.99 17.54 -6.82
CA SER A 184 5.56 16.29 -6.29
C SER A 184 6.31 16.52 -4.98
N GLY A 185 7.02 17.64 -4.83
CA GLY A 185 7.68 18.03 -3.58
C GLY A 185 6.71 18.32 -2.43
N PHE A 186 5.54 18.92 -2.72
CA PHE A 186 4.48 19.11 -1.74
C PHE A 186 3.97 17.77 -1.21
N PHE A 187 3.64 16.83 -2.10
CA PHE A 187 3.20 15.50 -1.68
C PHE A 187 4.29 14.76 -0.91
N ARG A 188 5.56 14.80 -1.36
CA ARG A 188 6.69 14.19 -0.63
C ARG A 188 6.85 14.71 0.80
N ARG A 189 6.51 15.97 1.08
CA ARG A 189 6.59 16.53 2.45
C ARG A 189 5.39 16.22 3.33
N ASN A 190 4.27 15.79 2.76
CA ASN A 190 3.01 15.62 3.48
C ASN A 190 2.45 14.18 3.46
N HIS A 191 2.98 13.31 2.60
CA HIS A 191 2.46 11.96 2.40
C HIS A 191 2.39 11.13 3.68
N GLN A 192 3.33 11.32 4.60
CA GLN A 192 3.50 10.45 5.76
C GLN A 192 2.23 10.33 6.61
N TYR A 193 1.48 11.42 6.83
CA TYR A 193 0.25 11.37 7.64
C TYR A 193 -0.90 10.66 6.91
N ILE A 194 -1.07 10.96 5.63
CA ILE A 194 -2.15 10.41 4.79
C ILE A 194 -1.92 8.92 4.54
N ILE A 195 -0.69 8.54 4.20
CA ILE A 195 -0.33 7.14 3.97
C ILE A 195 -0.39 6.35 5.28
N ALA A 196 0.13 6.87 6.39
CA ALA A 196 -0.02 6.20 7.69
C ALA A 196 -1.49 6.00 8.08
N TRP A 197 -2.34 6.98 7.78
CA TRP A 197 -3.79 6.83 7.97
C TRP A 197 -4.38 5.73 7.12
N ALA A 198 -4.14 5.76 5.80
CA ALA A 198 -4.68 4.74 4.89
C ALA A 198 -4.27 3.33 5.32
N LEU A 199 -3.02 3.17 5.75
CA LEU A 199 -2.50 1.88 6.18
C LEU A 199 -3.10 1.40 7.51
N VAL A 200 -3.04 2.22 8.56
CA VAL A 200 -3.58 1.82 9.87
C VAL A 200 -5.10 1.63 9.79
N TYR A 201 -5.80 2.45 9.01
CA TYR A 201 -7.23 2.31 8.77
C TYR A 201 -7.57 0.99 8.07
N THR A 202 -6.93 0.68 6.94
CA THR A 202 -7.15 -0.58 6.22
C THR A 202 -6.79 -1.77 7.09
N PHE A 203 -5.73 -1.67 7.89
CA PHE A 203 -5.31 -2.72 8.80
C PHE A 203 -6.37 -3.07 9.83
N TRP A 204 -7.06 -2.09 10.43
CA TRP A 204 -8.13 -2.31 11.40
C TRP A 204 -9.53 -2.45 10.77
N PHE A 205 -9.66 -2.21 9.46
CA PHE A 205 -10.94 -2.33 8.76
C PHE A 205 -11.44 -3.76 8.74
N HIS A 206 -10.55 -4.69 8.40
CA HIS A 206 -10.86 -6.12 8.31
C HIS A 206 -10.56 -6.82 9.63
N PRO A 207 -11.38 -7.83 10.03
CA PRO A 207 -10.95 -8.76 11.06
C PRO A 207 -9.74 -9.57 10.57
N MET A 208 -8.87 -9.99 11.47
CA MET A 208 -7.68 -10.81 11.15
C MET A 208 -8.03 -12.29 10.92
N ALA A 209 -8.97 -12.55 10.02
CA ALA A 209 -9.39 -13.89 9.62
C ALA A 209 -8.43 -14.54 8.60
N TYR A 210 -8.60 -15.84 8.36
CA TYR A 210 -7.59 -16.71 7.73
C TYR A 210 -7.88 -17.15 6.29
N ASP A 211 -8.95 -16.64 5.67
CA ASP A 211 -9.18 -16.96 4.27
C ASP A 211 -8.09 -16.32 3.38
N PRO A 212 -7.80 -16.90 2.19
CA PRO A 212 -6.71 -16.48 1.32
C PRO A 212 -6.67 -14.98 1.00
N GLN A 213 -7.83 -14.33 0.88
CA GLN A 213 -7.87 -12.92 0.54
C GLN A 213 -7.43 -12.05 1.72
N LEU A 214 -7.85 -12.37 2.94
CA LEU A 214 -7.45 -11.62 4.12
C LEU A 214 -6.00 -11.92 4.49
N VAL A 215 -5.57 -13.18 4.44
CA VAL A 215 -4.17 -13.58 4.72
C VAL A 215 -3.19 -12.85 3.80
N THR A 216 -3.50 -12.76 2.51
CA THR A 216 -2.65 -12.02 1.55
C THR A 216 -2.70 -10.51 1.77
N GLY A 217 -3.85 -9.99 2.20
CA GLY A 217 -4.02 -8.60 2.61
C GLY A 217 -3.16 -8.25 3.82
N PHE A 218 -3.23 -9.04 4.90
CA PHE A 218 -2.42 -8.83 6.11
C PHE A 218 -0.93 -8.97 5.84
N PHE A 219 -0.52 -9.95 5.03
CA PHE A 219 0.87 -10.04 4.59
C PHE A 219 1.30 -8.74 3.89
N TYR A 220 0.50 -8.23 2.96
CA TYR A 220 0.78 -6.95 2.29
C TYR A 220 0.84 -5.78 3.28
N MET A 221 -0.08 -5.71 4.24
CA MET A 221 -0.08 -4.69 5.29
C MET A 221 1.21 -4.73 6.12
N PHE A 222 1.76 -5.89 6.43
CA PHE A 222 3.03 -6.00 7.15
C PHE A 222 4.22 -5.49 6.33
N LEU A 223 4.22 -5.73 5.01
CA LEU A 223 5.20 -5.14 4.10
C LEU A 223 5.07 -3.60 4.07
N LEU A 224 3.85 -3.06 4.05
CA LEU A 224 3.61 -1.62 4.09
C LEU A 224 3.97 -0.98 5.44
N PHE A 225 3.71 -1.66 6.56
CA PHE A 225 4.18 -1.22 7.87
C PHE A 225 5.71 -1.26 7.99
N THR A 226 6.37 -2.21 7.33
CA THR A 226 7.83 -2.19 7.19
C THR A 226 8.29 -0.92 6.46
N GLN A 227 7.60 -0.53 5.38
CA GLN A 227 7.89 0.73 4.66
C GLN A 227 7.71 1.97 5.53
N VAL A 228 6.64 2.03 6.35
CA VAL A 228 6.42 3.13 7.31
C VAL A 228 7.50 3.15 8.39
N SER A 229 7.84 1.98 8.92
CA SER A 229 8.76 1.85 10.05
C SER A 229 10.20 2.14 9.67
N LEU A 230 10.58 1.89 8.41
CA LEU A 230 11.93 2.15 7.90
C LEU A 230 12.07 3.54 7.24
N ALA A 231 11.12 4.46 7.43
CA ALA A 231 11.26 5.84 6.96
C ALA A 231 12.58 6.46 7.45
N TYR A 232 13.10 7.43 6.69
CA TYR A 232 14.43 8.04 6.89
C TYR A 232 15.64 7.13 6.61
N THR A 233 15.42 5.85 6.25
CA THR A 233 16.51 4.94 5.86
C THR A 233 16.64 4.79 4.34
N VAL A 234 17.77 4.25 3.89
CA VAL A 234 18.00 3.87 2.49
C VAL A 234 17.01 2.82 1.97
N VAL A 235 16.41 2.01 2.85
CA VAL A 235 15.40 1.00 2.47
C VAL A 235 14.10 1.67 2.03
N HIS A 236 13.65 2.70 2.75
CA HIS A 236 12.39 3.39 2.44
C HIS A 236 12.39 4.06 1.06
N VAL A 237 13.57 4.47 0.58
CA VAL A 237 13.76 5.06 -0.75
C VAL A 237 14.26 4.07 -1.80
N ASN A 238 14.39 2.78 -1.45
CA ASN A 238 14.85 1.75 -2.36
C ASN A 238 13.79 1.50 -3.44
N ARG A 239 14.19 1.65 -4.71
CA ARG A 239 13.26 1.57 -5.85
C ARG A 239 12.68 0.17 -6.04
N GLY A 240 13.47 -0.88 -5.81
CA GLY A 240 13.01 -2.26 -5.94
C GLY A 240 11.95 -2.59 -4.89
N TRP A 241 12.22 -2.18 -3.65
CA TRP A 241 11.27 -2.32 -2.56
C TRP A 241 9.96 -1.54 -2.79
N VAL A 242 10.06 -0.26 -3.17
CA VAL A 242 8.87 0.56 -3.47
C VAL A 242 8.05 -0.04 -4.62
N VAL A 243 8.69 -0.44 -5.72
CA VAL A 243 7.98 -1.06 -6.85
C VAL A 243 7.35 -2.41 -6.44
N LEU A 244 8.02 -3.21 -5.60
CA LEU A 244 7.44 -4.44 -5.06
C LEU A 244 6.14 -4.13 -4.31
N LEU A 245 6.16 -3.15 -3.41
CA LEU A 245 4.96 -2.76 -2.65
C LEU A 245 3.84 -2.25 -3.56
N GLU A 246 4.15 -1.42 -4.55
CA GLU A 246 3.15 -0.93 -5.51
C GLU A 246 2.59 -2.02 -6.43
N SER A 247 3.35 -3.09 -6.65
CA SER A 247 2.92 -4.21 -7.48
C SER A 247 2.16 -5.27 -6.68
N PHE A 248 2.47 -5.43 -5.40
CA PHE A 248 1.87 -6.44 -4.53
C PHE A 248 0.36 -6.24 -4.36
N VAL A 249 -0.12 -4.98 -4.40
CA VAL A 249 -1.56 -4.70 -4.41
C VAL A 249 -2.29 -5.42 -5.55
N GLY A 250 -1.64 -5.61 -6.71
CA GLY A 250 -2.21 -6.35 -7.83
C GLY A 250 -2.30 -7.85 -7.57
N VAL A 251 -1.32 -8.41 -6.86
CA VAL A 251 -1.35 -9.82 -6.41
C VAL A 251 -2.49 -10.03 -5.42
N HIS A 252 -2.58 -9.19 -4.40
CA HIS A 252 -3.66 -9.26 -3.41
C HIS A 252 -5.04 -9.05 -4.06
N ALA A 253 -5.21 -8.04 -4.91
CA ALA A 253 -6.47 -7.78 -5.61
C ALA A 253 -6.89 -8.93 -6.54
N PHE A 254 -5.94 -9.58 -7.21
CA PHE A 254 -6.20 -10.79 -7.99
C PHE A 254 -6.73 -11.93 -7.11
N ILE A 255 -6.09 -12.18 -5.95
CA ILE A 255 -6.52 -13.23 -5.02
C ILE A 255 -7.91 -12.93 -4.46
N VAL A 256 -8.18 -11.68 -4.06
CA VAL A 256 -9.51 -11.21 -3.63
C VAL A 256 -10.54 -11.52 -4.72
N ALA A 257 -10.29 -11.10 -5.97
CA ALA A 257 -11.24 -11.27 -7.04
C ALA A 257 -11.52 -12.75 -7.38
N VAL A 258 -10.48 -13.57 -7.45
CA VAL A 258 -10.62 -15.02 -7.70
C VAL A 258 -11.36 -15.69 -6.55
N TYR A 259 -10.98 -15.40 -5.30
CA TYR A 259 -11.60 -16.02 -4.14
C TYR A 259 -13.09 -15.66 -4.02
N ASN A 260 -13.45 -14.39 -4.17
CA ASN A 260 -14.86 -13.97 -4.16
C ASN A 260 -15.67 -14.63 -5.27
N THR A 261 -15.11 -14.75 -6.48
CA THR A 261 -15.78 -15.41 -7.60
C THR A 261 -16.04 -16.89 -7.29
N ILE A 262 -15.04 -17.60 -6.74
CA ILE A 262 -15.16 -19.05 -6.46
C ILE A 262 -16.05 -19.32 -5.24
N GLN A 263 -15.92 -18.55 -4.17
CA GLN A 263 -16.57 -18.85 -2.88
C GLN A 263 -17.91 -18.17 -2.67
N HIS A 264 -18.10 -16.99 -3.27
CA HIS A 264 -19.28 -16.17 -3.04
C HIS A 264 -20.11 -15.95 -4.32
N ALA A 265 -19.75 -16.61 -5.43
CA ALA A 265 -20.39 -16.45 -6.73
C ALA A 265 -20.50 -14.98 -7.18
N SER A 266 -19.58 -14.14 -6.71
CA SER A 266 -19.53 -12.72 -7.04
C SER A 266 -19.15 -12.52 -8.52
N THR A 267 -19.27 -11.29 -9.01
CA THR A 267 -18.88 -10.95 -10.38
C THR A 267 -17.41 -11.29 -10.64
N ASP A 268 -17.13 -11.96 -11.75
CA ASP A 268 -15.77 -12.29 -12.18
C ASP A 268 -14.98 -11.02 -12.58
N MET A 269 -14.19 -10.52 -11.63
CA MET A 269 -13.38 -9.31 -11.76
C MET A 269 -11.87 -9.56 -11.85
N TRP A 270 -11.41 -10.81 -11.80
CA TRP A 270 -9.96 -11.07 -11.68
C TRP A 270 -9.19 -10.54 -12.89
N ALA A 271 -9.77 -10.64 -14.10
CA ALA A 271 -9.14 -10.16 -15.32
C ALA A 271 -8.94 -8.65 -15.29
N MET A 272 -9.94 -7.88 -14.82
CA MET A 272 -9.85 -6.43 -14.63
C MET A 272 -8.72 -6.07 -13.65
N PHE A 273 -8.67 -6.74 -12.49
CA PHE A 273 -7.63 -6.47 -11.47
C PHE A 273 -6.23 -6.86 -11.95
N ALA A 274 -6.06 -8.08 -12.44
CA ALA A 274 -4.77 -8.58 -12.90
C ALA A 274 -4.22 -7.74 -14.06
N SER A 275 -5.02 -7.51 -15.10
CA SER A 275 -4.57 -6.74 -16.26
C SER A 275 -4.38 -5.26 -15.94
N GLY A 276 -5.27 -4.65 -15.15
CA GLY A 276 -5.15 -3.24 -14.77
C GLY A 276 -3.92 -2.94 -13.91
N PHE A 277 -3.60 -3.78 -12.92
CA PHE A 277 -2.37 -3.60 -12.14
C PHE A 277 -1.11 -4.01 -12.92
N ALA A 278 -1.18 -5.05 -13.76
CA ALA A 278 -0.07 -5.39 -14.67
C ALA A 278 0.23 -4.25 -15.65
N PHE A 279 -0.79 -3.55 -16.15
CA PHE A 279 -0.62 -2.34 -16.95
C PHE A 279 0.20 -1.30 -16.19
N MET A 280 -0.15 -1.01 -14.93
CA MET A 280 0.59 -0.05 -14.11
C MET A 280 2.06 -0.45 -13.94
N PHE A 281 2.34 -1.74 -13.75
CA PHE A 281 3.72 -2.23 -13.69
C PHE A 281 4.47 -2.02 -15.01
N VAL A 282 3.89 -2.46 -16.12
CA VAL A 282 4.51 -2.48 -17.45
C VAL A 282 4.72 -1.07 -18.00
N PHE A 283 3.75 -0.17 -17.82
CA PHE A 283 3.77 1.16 -18.42
C PHE A 283 4.19 2.28 -17.45
N THR A 284 4.27 2.02 -16.14
CA THR A 284 4.71 3.01 -15.15
C THR A 284 5.83 2.50 -14.24
N TYR A 285 5.63 1.41 -13.50
CA TYR A 285 6.55 1.07 -12.40
C TYR A 285 7.91 0.56 -12.87
N ILE A 286 7.96 -0.22 -13.95
CA ILE A 286 9.21 -0.77 -14.51
C ILE A 286 10.22 0.33 -14.91
N TYR A 287 9.74 1.55 -15.18
CA TYR A 287 10.58 2.70 -15.54
C TYR A 287 11.33 3.30 -14.34
N ALA A 288 11.04 2.86 -13.11
CA ALA A 288 11.88 3.15 -11.95
C ALA A 288 13.24 2.45 -12.04
N PHE A 289 13.32 1.36 -12.80
CA PHE A 289 14.56 0.62 -13.02
C PHE A 289 15.31 1.11 -14.26
N LYS A 290 16.65 1.13 -14.14
CA LYS A 290 17.56 1.34 -15.28
C LYS A 290 17.78 0.02 -16.03
N VAL A 291 16.70 -0.58 -16.51
CA VAL A 291 16.74 -1.82 -17.32
C VAL A 291 16.94 -1.50 -18.80
N ARG A 292 17.51 -2.45 -19.53
CA ARG A 292 17.66 -2.37 -20.99
C ARG A 292 16.29 -2.32 -21.68
N LYS A 293 16.20 -1.70 -22.85
CA LYS A 293 14.95 -1.51 -23.60
C LYS A 293 14.27 -2.84 -23.96
N GLU A 294 15.06 -3.89 -24.16
CA GLU A 294 14.61 -5.23 -24.53
C GLU A 294 13.78 -5.85 -23.40
N ILE A 295 14.16 -5.65 -22.13
CA ILE A 295 13.40 -6.14 -20.98
C ILE A 295 12.02 -5.48 -20.91
N ARG A 296 11.94 -4.18 -21.25
CA ARG A 296 10.66 -3.46 -21.32
C ARG A 296 9.79 -3.99 -22.46
N TRP A 297 10.38 -4.27 -23.62
CA TRP A 297 9.65 -4.88 -24.73
C TRP A 297 9.16 -6.28 -24.40
N ILE A 298 9.96 -7.10 -23.73
CA ILE A 298 9.54 -8.42 -23.24
C ILE A 298 8.34 -8.26 -22.30
N ALA A 299 8.37 -7.31 -21.37
CA ALA A 299 7.25 -7.06 -20.46
C ALA A 299 5.97 -6.62 -21.22
N VAL A 300 6.11 -5.75 -22.23
CA VAL A 300 4.99 -5.33 -23.09
C VAL A 300 4.44 -6.49 -23.91
N ILE A 301 5.29 -7.31 -24.51
CA ILE A 301 4.89 -8.49 -25.30
C ILE A 301 4.19 -9.50 -24.40
N ALA A 302 4.74 -9.77 -23.21
CA ALA A 302 4.13 -10.66 -22.23
C ALA A 302 2.75 -10.14 -21.78
N TYR A 303 2.62 -8.84 -21.53
CA TYR A 303 1.35 -8.21 -21.20
C TYR A 303 0.31 -8.33 -22.32
N ILE A 304 0.69 -8.01 -23.56
CA ILE A 304 -0.20 -8.15 -24.72
C ILE A 304 -0.57 -9.62 -24.93
N GLY A 305 0.39 -10.53 -24.83
CA GLY A 305 0.15 -11.97 -24.92
C GLY A 305 -0.83 -12.47 -23.85
N ALA A 306 -0.71 -11.99 -22.61
CA ALA A 306 -1.66 -12.29 -21.54
C ALA A 306 -3.05 -11.73 -21.83
N LEU A 307 -3.18 -10.50 -22.34
CA LEU A 307 -4.47 -9.95 -22.77
C LEU A 307 -5.09 -10.79 -23.89
N VAL A 308 -4.31 -11.14 -24.92
CA VAL A 308 -4.78 -12.00 -26.00
C VAL A 308 -5.28 -13.32 -25.43
N TRP A 309 -4.49 -13.97 -24.56
CA TRP A 309 -4.89 -15.21 -23.92
C TRP A 309 -6.19 -15.07 -23.10
N ILE A 310 -6.38 -13.98 -22.36
CA ILE A 310 -7.60 -13.73 -21.57
C ILE A 310 -8.86 -13.73 -22.44
N TYR A 311 -8.83 -13.05 -23.59
CA TYR A 311 -10.02 -12.88 -24.45
C TYR A 311 -10.10 -13.87 -25.61
N LEU A 312 -9.05 -14.65 -25.86
CA LEU A 312 -9.06 -15.72 -26.86
C LEU A 312 -10.03 -16.83 -26.39
N PRO A 313 -10.92 -17.36 -27.25
CA PRO A 313 -11.82 -18.44 -26.86
C PRO A 313 -11.08 -19.68 -26.37
N ALA A 314 -11.70 -20.40 -25.43
CA ALA A 314 -11.14 -21.64 -24.87
C ALA A 314 -10.85 -22.71 -25.93
N SER A 315 -11.63 -22.74 -27.02
CA SER A 315 -11.40 -23.64 -28.16
C SER A 315 -10.06 -23.41 -28.88
N PHE A 316 -9.45 -22.23 -28.70
CA PHE A 316 -8.15 -21.87 -29.26
C PHE A 316 -7.05 -21.80 -28.19
N GLY A 317 -7.30 -22.34 -26.98
CA GLY A 317 -6.33 -22.36 -25.87
C GLY A 317 -6.27 -21.08 -25.04
N GLY A 318 -7.22 -20.16 -25.21
CA GLY A 318 -7.38 -18.99 -24.36
C GLY A 318 -8.23 -19.24 -23.11
N TYR A 319 -8.40 -18.21 -22.28
CA TYR A 319 -9.28 -18.25 -21.11
C TYR A 319 -10.77 -18.13 -21.49
N GLY A 320 -11.08 -17.45 -22.60
CA GLY A 320 -12.44 -17.33 -23.12
C GLY A 320 -13.27 -16.21 -22.48
N ARG A 321 -12.65 -15.15 -21.95
CA ARG A 321 -13.40 -14.01 -21.42
C ARG A 321 -14.20 -13.34 -22.55
N PRO A 322 -15.50 -13.04 -22.36
CA PRO A 322 -16.33 -12.47 -23.43
C PRO A 322 -15.75 -11.16 -23.97
N LEU A 323 -15.73 -11.02 -25.30
CA LEU A 323 -15.22 -9.82 -25.99
C LEU A 323 -15.91 -8.53 -25.56
N THR A 324 -17.13 -8.60 -25.02
CA THR A 324 -17.84 -7.44 -24.45
C THR A 324 -17.03 -6.75 -23.34
N TYR A 325 -16.27 -7.51 -22.55
CA TYR A 325 -15.43 -6.95 -21.49
C TYR A 325 -14.19 -6.23 -22.06
N LEU A 326 -13.60 -6.80 -23.12
CA LEU A 326 -12.52 -6.12 -23.87
C LEU A 326 -13.02 -4.80 -24.47
N MET A 327 -14.21 -4.80 -25.08
CA MET A 327 -14.80 -3.59 -25.69
C MET A 327 -15.16 -2.52 -24.66
N ARG A 328 -15.40 -2.89 -23.39
CA ARG A 328 -15.56 -1.97 -22.27
C ARG A 328 -14.23 -1.48 -21.68
N LEU A 329 -13.11 -1.95 -22.23
CA LEU A 329 -11.75 -1.61 -21.81
C LEU A 329 -11.51 -1.87 -20.33
N GLU A 330 -12.03 -2.96 -19.77
CA GLU A 330 -11.90 -3.27 -18.34
C GLU A 330 -10.44 -3.30 -17.86
N PHE A 331 -9.53 -3.72 -18.74
CA PHE A 331 -8.09 -3.76 -18.49
C PHE A 331 -7.47 -2.37 -18.29
N LEU A 332 -8.20 -1.31 -18.65
CA LEU A 332 -7.81 0.08 -18.44
C LEU A 332 -8.50 0.74 -17.24
N TRP A 333 -9.46 0.10 -16.57
CA TRP A 333 -10.24 0.78 -15.51
C TRP A 333 -9.36 1.26 -14.35
N ILE A 334 -8.48 0.38 -13.86
CA ILE A 334 -7.52 0.72 -12.79
C ILE A 334 -6.54 1.82 -13.22
N PRO A 335 -5.79 1.69 -14.34
CA PRO A 335 -4.86 2.75 -14.74
C PRO A 335 -5.58 4.07 -15.05
N MET A 336 -6.77 4.04 -15.64
CA MET A 336 -7.57 5.25 -15.87
C MET A 336 -7.91 5.95 -14.55
N ILE A 337 -8.42 5.23 -13.56
CA ILE A 337 -8.78 5.80 -12.25
C ILE A 337 -7.53 6.36 -11.55
N LEU A 338 -6.44 5.58 -11.50
CA LEU A 338 -5.23 6.00 -10.80
C LEU A 338 -4.57 7.21 -11.46
N TYR A 339 -4.46 7.25 -12.79
CA TYR A 339 -3.93 8.42 -13.48
C TYR A 339 -4.86 9.62 -13.36
N LEU A 340 -6.17 9.45 -13.55
CA LEU A 340 -7.14 10.53 -13.43
C LEU A 340 -7.05 11.19 -12.05
N LEU A 341 -7.10 10.39 -10.98
CA LEU A 341 -7.00 10.90 -9.62
C LEU A 341 -5.65 11.55 -9.34
N ALA A 342 -4.55 11.03 -9.89
CA ALA A 342 -3.23 11.68 -9.81
C ALA A 342 -3.24 13.07 -10.45
N PHE A 343 -3.88 13.22 -11.62
CA PHE A 343 -4.05 14.52 -12.26
C PHE A 343 -4.98 15.45 -11.47
N VAL A 344 -6.08 14.95 -10.91
CA VAL A 344 -7.01 15.73 -10.09
C VAL A 344 -6.31 16.25 -8.83
N PHE A 345 -5.64 15.38 -8.08
CA PHE A 345 -4.97 15.75 -6.83
C PHE A 345 -3.81 16.70 -7.09
N ALA A 346 -3.01 16.42 -8.13
CA ALA A 346 -1.95 17.33 -8.54
C ALA A 346 -2.50 18.68 -9.02
N GLY A 347 -3.64 18.70 -9.74
CA GLY A 347 -4.31 19.90 -10.19
C GLY A 347 -4.76 20.80 -9.04
N ILE A 348 -5.39 20.22 -8.01
CA ILE A 348 -5.80 20.94 -6.81
C ILE A 348 -4.59 21.58 -6.12
N VAL A 349 -3.53 20.82 -5.88
CA VAL A 349 -2.30 21.32 -5.25
C VAL A 349 -1.60 22.36 -6.13
N TYR A 350 -1.56 22.15 -7.45
CA TYR A 350 -0.98 23.10 -8.39
C TYR A 350 -1.67 24.46 -8.33
N LEU A 351 -3.02 24.48 -8.33
CA LEU A 351 -3.80 25.71 -8.19
C LEU A 351 -3.59 26.38 -6.83
N PHE A 352 -3.54 25.58 -5.75
CA PHE A 352 -3.25 26.08 -4.41
C PHE A 352 -1.87 26.76 -4.32
N LEU A 353 -0.83 26.11 -4.84
CA LEU A 353 0.53 26.66 -4.85
C LEU A 353 0.63 27.91 -5.71
N LYS A 354 -0.01 27.91 -6.90
CA LYS A 354 -0.05 29.08 -7.80
C LYS A 354 -0.71 30.29 -7.14
N ARG A 355 -1.79 30.08 -6.37
CA ARG A 355 -2.46 31.15 -5.60
C ARG A 355 -1.55 31.71 -4.51
N ARG A 356 -0.84 30.87 -3.76
CA ARG A 356 0.10 31.34 -2.73
C ARG A 356 1.26 32.17 -3.30
N THR A 357 1.84 31.73 -4.41
CA THR A 357 2.94 32.47 -5.06
C THR A 357 2.52 33.81 -5.64
N THR A 358 1.24 34.02 -5.93
CA THR A 358 0.73 35.32 -6.45
C THR A 358 0.32 36.28 -5.34
N THR A 359 0.01 35.78 -4.14
CA THR A 359 -0.29 36.61 -2.96
C THR A 359 0.96 37.11 -2.22
N GLU A 360 2.10 36.42 -2.32
CA GLU A 360 3.37 36.80 -1.65
C GLU A 360 4.22 37.82 -2.45
N THR A 361 3.67 38.44 -3.49
CA THR A 361 4.37 39.37 -4.40
C THR A 361 3.89 40.83 -4.31
N TRP A 362 3.48 41.30 -3.13
CA TRP A 362 3.13 42.72 -2.89
C TRP A 362 3.85 43.30 -1.70
#